data_AF-A0A4Y8ARM8-F1
#
_entry.id   AF-A0A4Y8ARM8-F1
#
_cell.length_a   1.000
_cell.length_b   1.000
_cell.length_c   1.000
_cell.angle_alpha   90.00
_cell.angle_beta   90.00
_cell.angle_gamma   90.00
#
_symmetry.space_group_name_H-M   'P 1'
#
loop_
_entity.id
_entity.type
_entity.pdbx_description
1 polymer ?
#
loop_
_entity_poly.entity_id
_entity_poly.type
_entity_poly.pdbx_seq_one_letter_code
_entity_poly.pdbx_strand_id
1 'polypeptide(L)'
;MSEDNLKIQRNLWENPWGYVESFFIGFGLMVTGFFLEVFVVSDTPFTVAYPYNIIFLVGYVALLVVLYKWFSNTQIIKWLTKVPASISSISLVTLLVMVMGIIPQVASESNFINNLGLNRITRNWAFLLILFQFLTCLGLISIKRILQFRWSNVGFILNHIGLFLALIAGMLGTGDLQRLSINTYEGKPSWIATDVQKNQVELPFAFYLKDFVIDEYPPKLALIDNITGTIVHNNGKNLYLVEKGETYYFQNFEVKVIDFLASAGRIGERYYPVNELGSPPAAKILVKNIETDSIKDAWISSGSFSQPYESLKISDKYSMVMTIPEVKKFSSDIDILTKEGERISTVLEVNKPFKFKGYKIYQLSYDDKMGKWSNLSVLELVRDPWLPVIYIGIFMMIAGAIYMFWMGNKITKNQ
;
A
#
# COMPACT_ATOMS: atom_id res chain seq x y z
N MET A 1 -49.20 -5.59 -46.40
CA MET A 1 -49.38 -5.23 -44.97
C MET A 1 -48.00 -5.16 -44.34
N SER A 2 -47.39 -3.97 -44.33
CA SER A 2 -46.17 -3.72 -43.56
C SER A 2 -46.59 -3.05 -42.25
N GLU A 3 -46.39 -3.74 -41.13
CA GLU A 3 -46.54 -3.15 -39.81
C GLU A 3 -45.44 -2.12 -39.60
N ASP A 4 -45.82 -0.85 -39.60
CA ASP A 4 -44.98 0.26 -39.15
C ASP A 4 -44.64 0.06 -37.67
N ASN A 5 -43.38 -0.32 -37.40
CA ASN A 5 -42.79 -0.27 -36.08
C ASN A 5 -42.60 1.20 -35.67
N LEU A 6 -43.68 1.85 -35.22
CA LEU A 6 -43.61 3.14 -34.55
C LEU A 6 -42.81 2.99 -33.25
N LYS A 7 -41.51 3.33 -33.30
CA LYS A 7 -40.70 3.54 -32.09
C LYS A 7 -41.33 4.69 -31.32
N ILE A 8 -42.08 4.38 -30.27
CA ILE A 8 -42.58 5.37 -29.31
C ILE A 8 -41.34 6.08 -28.71
N GLN A 9 -41.09 7.30 -29.16
CA GLN A 9 -39.99 8.12 -28.71
C GLN A 9 -40.43 8.81 -27.42
N ARG A 10 -39.80 8.44 -26.30
CA ARG A 10 -40.11 9.01 -24.99
C ARG A 10 -39.72 10.49 -24.94
N ASN A 11 -40.55 11.32 -24.33
CA ASN A 11 -40.23 12.73 -24.16
C ASN A 11 -39.16 12.94 -23.08
N LEU A 12 -38.36 14.00 -23.23
CA LEU A 12 -37.41 14.44 -22.20
C LEU A 12 -38.18 14.85 -20.94
N TRP A 13 -37.63 14.50 -19.78
CA TRP A 13 -38.22 14.74 -18.46
C TRP A 13 -39.54 13.99 -18.20
N GLU A 14 -39.89 13.05 -19.08
CA GLU A 14 -41.03 12.18 -18.86
C GLU A 14 -40.75 11.16 -17.75
N ASN A 15 -41.75 11.00 -16.90
CA ASN A 15 -41.69 10.13 -15.74
C ASN A 15 -41.88 8.67 -16.13
N PRO A 16 -41.04 7.75 -15.62
CA PRO A 16 -39.87 7.95 -14.76
C PRO A 16 -38.61 8.28 -15.56
N TRP A 17 -37.72 9.14 -15.07
CA TRP A 17 -36.49 9.57 -15.76
C TRP A 17 -35.60 8.45 -16.33
N GLY A 18 -35.03 8.70 -17.51
CA GLY A 18 -34.24 7.77 -18.31
C GLY A 18 -32.76 8.12 -18.28
N TYR A 19 -32.00 7.64 -19.26
CA TYR A 19 -30.54 7.83 -19.30
C TYR A 19 -30.13 9.28 -19.44
N VAL A 20 -30.78 10.03 -20.35
CA VAL A 20 -30.43 11.42 -20.63
C VAL A 20 -30.59 12.28 -19.37
N GLU A 21 -31.74 12.17 -18.69
CA GLU A 21 -32.00 12.92 -17.46
C GLU A 21 -31.07 12.46 -16.33
N SER A 22 -30.76 11.16 -16.25
CA SER A 22 -29.85 10.64 -15.22
C SER A 22 -28.45 11.22 -15.37
N PHE A 23 -27.88 11.23 -16.58
CA PHE A 23 -26.58 11.83 -16.85
C PHE A 23 -26.60 13.34 -16.68
N PHE A 24 -27.70 14.02 -17.05
CA PHE A 24 -27.84 15.45 -16.81
C PHE A 24 -27.80 15.78 -15.32
N ILE A 25 -28.59 15.06 -14.50
CA ILE A 25 -28.61 15.24 -13.03
C ILE A 25 -27.24 14.88 -12.43
N GLY A 26 -26.64 13.76 -12.85
CA GLY A 26 -25.32 13.33 -12.38
C GLY A 26 -24.23 14.34 -12.73
N PHE A 27 -24.17 14.82 -13.97
CA PHE A 27 -23.20 15.84 -14.38
C PHE A 27 -23.43 17.16 -13.64
N GLY A 28 -24.69 17.57 -13.48
CA GLY A 28 -25.05 18.74 -12.67
C GLY A 28 -24.52 18.62 -11.25
N LEU A 29 -24.72 17.46 -10.60
CA LEU A 29 -24.22 17.20 -9.25
C LEU A 29 -22.69 17.22 -9.16
N MET A 30 -22.01 16.67 -10.18
CA MET A 30 -20.55 16.68 -10.26
C MET A 30 -20.02 18.12 -10.42
N VAL A 31 -20.61 18.92 -11.31
CA VAL A 31 -20.27 20.34 -11.51
C VAL A 31 -20.52 21.12 -10.23
N THR A 32 -21.66 20.93 -9.56
CA THR A 32 -21.94 21.53 -8.25
C THR A 32 -20.85 21.17 -7.24
N GLY A 33 -20.39 19.92 -7.22
CA GLY A 33 -19.29 19.51 -6.35
C GLY A 33 -17.97 20.21 -6.67
N PHE A 34 -17.62 20.39 -7.94
CA PHE A 34 -16.42 21.18 -8.31
C PHE A 34 -16.56 22.65 -7.92
N PHE A 35 -17.75 23.24 -8.05
CA PHE A 35 -18.03 24.57 -7.52
C PHE A 35 -17.82 24.61 -6.00
N LEU A 36 -18.38 23.67 -5.25
CA LEU A 36 -18.16 23.58 -3.80
C LEU A 36 -16.67 23.42 -3.45
N GLU A 37 -15.92 22.62 -4.20
CA GLU A 37 -14.48 22.47 -4.00
C GLU A 37 -13.75 23.82 -4.11
N VAL A 38 -14.07 24.63 -5.12
CA VAL A 38 -13.41 25.93 -5.34
C VAL A 38 -13.80 26.97 -4.29
N PHE A 39 -15.04 26.94 -3.80
CA PHE A 39 -15.58 28.01 -2.95
C PHE A 39 -15.62 27.70 -1.45
N VAL A 40 -15.64 26.42 -1.06
CA VAL A 40 -15.84 26.01 0.34
C VAL A 40 -14.56 25.45 0.98
N VAL A 41 -13.62 24.93 0.19
CA VAL A 41 -12.53 24.14 0.76
C VAL A 41 -11.50 25.02 1.47
N SER A 42 -11.50 24.88 2.79
CA SER A 42 -10.40 25.24 3.67
C SER A 42 -9.29 24.18 3.59
N ASP A 43 -8.05 24.57 3.92
CA ASP A 43 -6.90 23.66 3.93
C ASP A 43 -7.06 22.47 4.91
N THR A 44 -8.03 22.53 5.82
CA THR A 44 -8.35 21.47 6.77
C THR A 44 -9.29 20.41 6.19
N PRO A 45 -8.90 19.12 6.19
CA PRO A 45 -9.77 18.04 5.76
C PRO A 45 -11.01 17.91 6.66
N PHE A 46 -12.19 17.86 6.06
CA PHE A 46 -13.39 17.36 6.74
C PHE A 46 -13.19 15.87 7.03
N THR A 47 -13.12 15.52 8.31
CA THR A 47 -13.02 14.13 8.77
C THR A 47 -14.15 13.82 9.73
N VAL A 48 -14.77 12.66 9.56
CA VAL A 48 -15.79 12.14 10.47
C VAL A 48 -15.20 10.92 11.16
N ALA A 49 -14.99 11.02 12.46
CA ALA A 49 -14.45 9.94 13.28
C ALA A 49 -15.51 9.41 14.25
N TYR A 50 -15.20 8.30 14.92
CA TYR A 50 -16.00 7.73 15.98
C TYR A 50 -16.26 8.76 17.10
N PRO A 51 -17.49 8.88 17.63
CA PRO A 51 -18.68 8.05 17.34
C PRO A 51 -19.56 8.57 16.20
N TYR A 52 -19.25 9.74 15.62
CA TYR A 52 -20.12 10.44 14.67
C TYR A 52 -20.34 9.68 13.36
N ASN A 53 -19.32 8.95 12.90
CA ASN A 53 -19.45 8.12 11.70
C ASN A 53 -20.45 6.97 11.87
N ILE A 54 -20.53 6.35 13.05
CA ILE A 54 -21.53 5.33 13.38
C ILE A 54 -22.93 5.96 13.45
N ILE A 55 -23.05 7.11 14.11
CA ILE A 55 -24.33 7.85 14.20
C ILE A 55 -24.83 8.21 12.80
N PHE A 56 -23.93 8.74 11.95
CA PHE A 56 -24.23 9.05 10.56
C PHE A 56 -24.66 7.81 9.77
N LEU A 57 -23.93 6.70 9.88
CA LEU A 57 -24.27 5.47 9.16
C LEU A 57 -25.65 4.93 9.57
N VAL A 58 -25.93 4.86 10.87
CA VAL A 58 -27.23 4.39 11.39
C VAL A 58 -28.35 5.32 10.94
N GLY A 59 -28.16 6.64 11.07
CA GLY A 59 -29.13 7.63 10.61
C GLY A 59 -29.38 7.57 9.11
N TYR A 60 -28.32 7.41 8.32
CA TYR A 60 -28.39 7.30 6.86
C TYR A 60 -29.15 6.04 6.43
N VAL A 61 -28.82 4.87 7.00
CA VAL A 61 -29.55 3.62 6.71
C VAL A 61 -31.02 3.72 7.14
N ALA A 62 -31.31 4.28 8.32
CA ALA A 62 -32.68 4.49 8.78
C ALA A 62 -33.46 5.41 7.83
N LEU A 63 -32.83 6.49 7.35
CA LEU A 63 -33.42 7.39 6.35
C LEU A 63 -33.71 6.65 5.05
N LEU A 64 -32.79 5.84 4.53
CA LEU A 64 -33.03 5.05 3.30
C LEU A 64 -34.21 4.08 3.46
N VAL A 65 -34.34 3.44 4.63
CA VAL A 65 -35.48 2.55 4.93
C VAL A 65 -36.79 3.34 4.95
N VAL A 66 -36.82 4.50 5.59
CA VAL A 66 -37.97 5.42 5.64
C VAL A 66 -38.36 5.89 4.24
N LEU A 67 -37.39 6.38 3.46
CA LEU A 67 -37.59 6.86 2.10
C LEU A 67 -38.16 5.76 1.20
N TYR A 68 -37.64 4.55 1.30
CA TYR A 68 -38.17 3.45 0.50
C TYR A 68 -39.58 3.03 0.98
N LYS A 69 -39.80 2.86 2.29
CA LYS A 69 -41.06 2.33 2.82
C LYS A 69 -42.24 3.27 2.60
N TRP A 70 -42.04 4.58 2.78
CA TRP A 70 -43.13 5.57 2.74
C TRP A 70 -43.17 6.40 1.47
N PHE A 71 -42.04 6.54 0.75
CA PHE A 71 -41.94 7.41 -0.41
C PHE A 71 -41.60 6.67 -1.71
N SER A 72 -41.75 5.33 -1.75
CA SER A 72 -41.50 4.51 -2.97
C SER A 72 -42.29 4.95 -4.20
N ASN A 73 -43.41 5.65 -4.01
CA ASN A 73 -44.27 6.10 -5.10
C ASN A 73 -43.84 7.44 -5.71
N THR A 74 -42.95 8.18 -5.05
CA THR A 74 -42.43 9.45 -5.54
C THR A 74 -41.52 9.25 -6.76
N GLN A 75 -41.49 10.26 -7.64
CA GLN A 75 -40.67 10.27 -8.85
C GLN A 75 -39.18 10.02 -8.57
N ILE A 76 -38.63 10.69 -7.55
CA ILE A 76 -37.21 10.62 -7.20
C ILE A 76 -36.85 9.22 -6.71
N ILE A 77 -37.59 8.64 -5.76
CA ILE A 77 -37.29 7.30 -5.22
C ILE A 77 -37.49 6.21 -6.29
N LYS A 78 -38.50 6.36 -7.17
CA LYS A 78 -38.66 5.48 -8.34
C LYS A 78 -37.47 5.56 -9.29
N TRP A 79 -36.93 6.75 -9.52
CA TRP A 79 -35.76 6.95 -10.37
C TRP A 79 -34.48 6.38 -9.75
N LEU A 80 -34.21 6.67 -8.47
CA LEU A 80 -33.03 6.17 -7.74
C LEU A 80 -32.97 4.64 -7.66
N THR A 81 -34.10 3.96 -7.75
CA THR A 81 -34.18 2.49 -7.76
C THR A 81 -34.15 1.87 -9.17
N LYS A 82 -33.91 2.66 -10.23
CA LYS A 82 -33.83 2.22 -11.62
C LYS A 82 -32.40 2.17 -12.15
N VAL A 83 -32.24 1.40 -13.22
CA VAL A 83 -30.96 1.18 -13.92
C VAL A 83 -30.32 2.49 -14.42
N PRO A 84 -31.03 3.46 -15.04
CA PRO A 84 -30.40 4.69 -15.54
C PRO A 84 -29.70 5.53 -14.46
N ALA A 85 -30.30 5.67 -13.27
CA ALA A 85 -29.69 6.39 -12.15
C ALA A 85 -28.40 5.69 -11.65
N SER A 86 -28.43 4.36 -11.60
CA SER A 86 -27.29 3.54 -11.18
C SER A 86 -26.16 3.60 -12.22
N ILE A 87 -26.47 3.45 -13.52
CA ILE A 87 -25.48 3.52 -14.60
C ILE A 87 -24.85 4.91 -14.67
N SER A 88 -25.66 5.98 -14.57
CA SER A 88 -25.10 7.33 -14.57
C SER A 88 -24.14 7.55 -13.39
N SER A 89 -24.53 7.16 -12.18
CA SER A 89 -23.68 7.34 -10.99
C SER A 89 -22.41 6.50 -11.04
N ILE A 90 -22.48 5.21 -11.39
CA ILE A 90 -21.27 4.36 -11.50
C ILE A 90 -20.33 4.82 -12.62
N SER A 91 -20.86 5.29 -13.75
CA SER A 91 -20.03 5.86 -14.84
C SER A 91 -19.28 7.10 -14.38
N LEU A 92 -19.94 8.01 -13.64
CA LEU A 92 -19.30 9.22 -13.14
C LEU A 92 -18.31 8.95 -12.00
N VAL A 93 -18.61 8.03 -11.08
CA VAL A 93 -17.63 7.55 -10.08
C VAL A 93 -16.40 6.99 -10.80
N THR A 94 -16.60 6.13 -11.80
CA THR A 94 -15.51 5.49 -12.55
C THR A 94 -14.65 6.53 -13.28
N LEU A 95 -15.27 7.55 -13.88
CA LEU A 95 -14.55 8.66 -14.50
C LEU A 95 -13.65 9.38 -13.48
N LEU A 96 -14.16 9.72 -12.30
CA LEU A 96 -13.38 10.40 -11.26
C LEU A 96 -12.28 9.50 -10.69
N VAL A 97 -12.52 8.20 -10.52
CA VAL A 97 -11.50 7.23 -10.13
C VAL A 97 -10.42 7.07 -11.22
N MET A 98 -10.78 7.14 -12.50
CA MET A 98 -9.80 7.14 -13.59
C MET A 98 -8.93 8.39 -13.54
N VAL A 99 -9.53 9.57 -13.30
CA VAL A 99 -8.78 10.82 -13.09
C VAL A 99 -7.84 10.70 -11.89
N MET A 100 -8.29 10.09 -10.79
CA MET A 100 -7.46 9.81 -9.60
C MET A 100 -6.24 8.93 -9.94
N GLY A 101 -6.38 7.97 -10.86
CA GLY A 101 -5.29 7.10 -11.29
C GLY A 101 -4.30 7.77 -12.26
N ILE A 102 -4.71 8.83 -12.95
CA ILE A 102 -3.88 9.57 -13.92
C ILE A 102 -3.14 10.73 -13.24
N ILE A 103 -3.81 11.44 -12.34
CA ILE A 103 -3.27 12.62 -11.66
C ILE A 103 -2.66 12.21 -10.32
N PRO A 104 -1.39 12.57 -10.04
CA PRO A 104 -0.77 12.32 -8.74
C PRO A 104 -1.60 12.90 -7.58
N GLN A 105 -1.91 12.07 -6.57
CA GLN A 105 -2.73 12.46 -5.41
C GLN A 105 -1.89 13.13 -4.31
N VAL A 106 -1.06 14.10 -4.72
CA VAL A 106 -0.13 14.88 -3.87
C VAL A 106 -0.14 16.35 -4.29
N ALA A 107 0.48 17.24 -3.51
CA ALA A 107 0.58 18.65 -3.87
C ALA A 107 1.13 18.83 -5.30
N SER A 108 0.45 19.63 -6.13
CA SER A 108 0.84 19.91 -7.51
C SER A 108 1.35 21.34 -7.63
N GLU A 109 2.21 21.61 -8.61
CA GLU A 109 2.60 22.98 -8.96
C GLU A 109 1.48 23.71 -9.73
N SER A 110 0.52 22.98 -10.31
CA SER A 110 -0.57 23.58 -11.08
C SER A 110 -1.69 24.10 -10.17
N ASN A 111 -1.89 25.42 -10.19
CA ASN A 111 -3.01 26.07 -9.50
C ASN A 111 -4.38 25.51 -9.93
N PHE A 112 -4.52 25.12 -11.20
CA PHE A 112 -5.76 24.53 -11.70
C PHE A 112 -6.07 23.18 -11.02
N ILE A 113 -5.07 22.30 -10.92
CA ILE A 113 -5.21 20.99 -10.28
C ILE A 113 -5.53 21.15 -8.80
N ASN A 114 -4.84 22.08 -8.12
CA ASN A 114 -5.03 22.33 -6.70
C ASN A 114 -6.40 22.95 -6.38
N ASN A 115 -6.86 23.92 -7.18
CA ASN A 115 -8.12 24.63 -6.95
C ASN A 115 -9.33 23.73 -7.22
N LEU A 116 -9.27 22.89 -8.26
CA LEU A 116 -10.31 21.91 -8.53
C LEU A 116 -10.20 20.64 -7.67
N GLY A 117 -9.18 20.54 -6.82
CA GLY A 117 -8.96 19.39 -5.93
C GLY A 117 -8.72 18.07 -6.67
N LEU A 118 -8.18 18.10 -7.89
CA LEU A 118 -7.95 16.91 -8.72
C LEU A 118 -6.80 16.02 -8.20
N ASN A 119 -5.95 16.59 -7.34
CA ASN A 119 -4.90 15.88 -6.61
C ASN A 119 -5.35 15.34 -5.25
N ARG A 120 -6.65 15.40 -4.94
CA ARG A 120 -7.24 14.90 -3.68
C ARG A 120 -8.67 14.37 -3.92
N ILE A 121 -8.85 13.55 -4.94
CA ILE A 121 -10.16 13.12 -5.46
C ILE A 121 -11.04 12.49 -4.37
N THR A 122 -10.48 11.65 -3.49
CA THR A 122 -11.26 10.97 -2.45
C THR A 122 -11.89 11.91 -1.42
N ARG A 123 -11.37 13.13 -1.29
CA ARG A 123 -11.89 14.21 -0.42
C ARG A 123 -12.68 15.27 -1.21
N ASN A 124 -12.65 15.22 -2.53
CA ASN A 124 -13.24 16.23 -3.40
C ASN A 124 -14.77 16.20 -3.33
N TRP A 125 -15.41 17.37 -3.25
CA TRP A 125 -16.87 17.46 -3.17
C TRP A 125 -17.60 16.83 -4.36
N ALA A 126 -17.06 16.92 -5.58
CA ALA A 126 -17.66 16.26 -6.75
C ALA A 126 -17.66 14.73 -6.60
N PHE A 127 -16.55 14.16 -6.12
CA PHE A 127 -16.48 12.74 -5.84
C PHE A 127 -17.43 12.33 -4.71
N LEU A 128 -17.45 13.07 -3.60
CA LEU A 128 -18.31 12.77 -2.45
C LEU A 128 -19.79 12.81 -2.82
N LEU A 129 -20.25 13.80 -3.58
CA LEU A 129 -21.66 13.90 -3.99
C LEU A 129 -22.07 12.80 -4.96
N ILE A 130 -21.22 12.47 -5.94
CA ILE A 130 -21.50 11.41 -6.91
C ILE A 130 -21.46 10.04 -6.24
N LEU A 131 -20.51 9.82 -5.33
CA LEU A 131 -20.44 8.60 -4.53
C LEU A 131 -21.64 8.49 -3.58
N PHE A 132 -22.10 9.60 -2.98
CA PHE A 132 -23.31 9.63 -2.17
C PHE A 132 -24.56 9.26 -2.99
N GLN A 133 -24.68 9.78 -4.22
CA GLN A 133 -25.74 9.40 -5.14
C GLN A 133 -25.67 7.89 -5.49
N PHE A 134 -24.47 7.38 -5.78
CA PHE A 134 -24.26 5.96 -6.05
C PHE A 134 -24.64 5.07 -4.87
N LEU A 135 -24.19 5.42 -3.65
CA LEU A 135 -24.53 4.73 -2.40
C LEU A 135 -26.02 4.79 -2.11
N THR A 136 -26.68 5.89 -2.43
CA THR A 136 -28.14 6.04 -2.27
C THR A 136 -28.90 5.11 -3.23
N CYS A 137 -28.52 5.07 -4.51
CA CYS A 137 -29.07 4.12 -5.48
C CYS A 137 -28.89 2.67 -4.99
N LEU A 138 -27.67 2.34 -4.57
CA LEU A 138 -27.27 1.01 -4.11
C LEU A 138 -28.00 0.58 -2.82
N GLY A 139 -28.15 1.49 -1.87
CA GLY A 139 -28.87 1.26 -0.62
C GLY A 139 -30.37 1.07 -0.85
N LEU A 140 -31.01 1.95 -1.64
CA LEU A 140 -32.44 1.85 -1.93
C LEU A 140 -32.78 0.58 -2.71
N ILE A 141 -31.98 0.19 -3.72
CA ILE A 141 -32.23 -1.06 -4.46
C ILE A 141 -32.00 -2.30 -3.59
N SER A 142 -31.02 -2.25 -2.68
CA SER A 142 -30.80 -3.32 -1.69
C SER A 142 -32.02 -3.46 -0.78
N ILE A 143 -32.49 -2.37 -0.18
CA ILE A 143 -33.69 -2.36 0.68
C ILE A 143 -34.92 -2.87 -0.06
N LYS A 144 -35.14 -2.41 -1.30
CA LYS A 144 -36.21 -2.90 -2.17
C LYS A 144 -36.21 -4.41 -2.31
N ARG A 145 -35.06 -5.00 -2.60
CA ARG A 145 -34.92 -6.44 -2.82
C ARG A 145 -34.99 -7.26 -1.53
N ILE A 146 -34.51 -6.71 -0.42
CA ILE A 146 -34.68 -7.31 0.92
C ILE A 146 -36.16 -7.36 1.29
N LEU A 147 -36.91 -6.27 1.10
CA LEU A 147 -38.35 -6.23 1.40
C LEU A 147 -39.19 -7.08 0.43
N GLN A 148 -38.71 -7.30 -0.79
CA GLN A 148 -39.29 -8.20 -1.79
C GLN A 148 -38.55 -9.55 -1.83
N PHE A 149 -38.18 -10.07 -0.66
CA PHE A 149 -37.28 -11.22 -0.54
C PHE A 149 -37.78 -12.43 -1.34
N ARG A 150 -36.86 -13.02 -2.10
CA ARG A 150 -37.01 -14.33 -2.76
C ARG A 150 -35.66 -15.02 -2.76
N TRP A 151 -35.63 -16.34 -2.59
CA TRP A 151 -34.39 -17.12 -2.61
C TRP A 151 -33.60 -16.96 -3.91
N SER A 152 -34.26 -16.79 -5.05
CA SER A 152 -33.61 -16.48 -6.33
C SER A 152 -32.75 -15.20 -6.29
N ASN A 153 -33.05 -14.27 -5.39
CA ASN A 153 -32.44 -12.95 -5.33
C ASN A 153 -31.31 -12.84 -4.29
N VAL A 154 -31.01 -13.91 -3.55
CA VAL A 154 -29.97 -13.87 -2.50
C VAL A 154 -28.63 -13.38 -3.06
N GLY A 155 -28.21 -13.91 -4.21
CA GLY A 155 -26.97 -13.47 -4.85
C GLY A 155 -26.96 -11.99 -5.25
N PHE A 156 -28.09 -11.46 -5.70
CA PHE A 156 -28.24 -10.02 -5.97
C PHE A 156 -28.09 -9.20 -4.68
N ILE A 157 -28.81 -9.60 -3.63
CA ILE A 157 -28.82 -8.90 -2.33
C ILE A 157 -27.42 -8.88 -1.73
N LEU A 158 -26.72 -10.02 -1.71
CA LEU A 158 -25.36 -10.14 -1.18
C LEU A 158 -24.38 -9.24 -1.92
N ASN A 159 -24.45 -9.17 -3.25
CA ASN A 159 -23.58 -8.29 -4.03
C ASN A 159 -23.83 -6.80 -3.74
N HIS A 160 -25.11 -6.39 -3.69
CA HIS A 160 -25.43 -4.97 -3.52
C HIS A 160 -25.18 -4.47 -2.09
N ILE A 161 -25.55 -5.27 -1.08
CA ILE A 161 -25.21 -4.94 0.32
C ILE A 161 -23.70 -5.03 0.52
N GLY A 162 -23.03 -6.04 -0.04
CA GLY A 162 -21.59 -6.20 0.09
C GLY A 162 -20.81 -5.01 -0.47
N LEU A 163 -21.19 -4.54 -1.66
CA LEU A 163 -20.62 -3.34 -2.25
C LEU A 163 -20.95 -2.07 -1.43
N PHE A 164 -22.19 -1.95 -0.94
CA PHE A 164 -22.59 -0.83 -0.10
C PHE A 164 -21.73 -0.75 1.16
N LEU A 165 -21.57 -1.87 1.87
CA LEU A 165 -20.77 -1.97 3.08
C LEU A 165 -19.29 -1.65 2.80
N ALA A 166 -18.71 -2.20 1.74
CA ALA A 166 -17.32 -1.94 1.39
C ALA A 166 -17.05 -0.46 1.10
N LEU A 167 -17.92 0.18 0.32
CA LEU A 167 -17.77 1.60 -0.05
C LEU A 167 -18.04 2.55 1.11
N ILE A 168 -19.14 2.33 1.87
CA ILE A 168 -19.48 3.21 2.99
C ILE A 168 -18.46 3.10 4.13
N ALA A 169 -17.93 1.89 4.38
CA ALA A 169 -16.89 1.68 5.37
C ALA A 169 -15.56 2.31 4.95
N GLY A 170 -15.20 2.20 3.66
CA GLY A 170 -14.03 2.88 3.11
C GLY A 170 -14.12 4.40 3.24
N MET A 171 -15.31 4.99 3.03
CA MET A 171 -15.53 6.43 3.17
C MET A 171 -15.47 6.88 4.64
N LEU A 172 -16.29 6.27 5.50
CA LEU A 172 -16.44 6.66 6.90
C LEU A 172 -15.27 6.25 7.79
N GLY A 173 -14.50 5.24 7.37
CA GLY A 173 -13.34 4.76 8.11
C GLY A 173 -12.09 5.63 7.97
N THR A 174 -12.06 6.56 7.01
CA THR A 174 -10.91 7.47 6.81
C THR A 174 -10.57 8.30 8.05
N GLY A 175 -11.58 8.75 8.82
CA GLY A 175 -11.38 9.51 10.05
C GLY A 175 -10.93 8.69 11.25
N ASP A 176 -11.14 7.37 11.23
CA ASP A 176 -10.74 6.45 12.30
C ASP A 176 -9.42 5.72 12.00
N LEU A 177 -8.91 5.84 10.77
CA LEU A 177 -7.65 5.25 10.37
C LEU A 177 -6.50 5.98 11.08
N GLN A 178 -5.81 5.26 11.95
CA GLN A 178 -4.62 5.76 12.62
C GLN A 178 -3.39 5.07 12.05
N ARG A 179 -2.42 5.87 11.61
CA ARG A 179 -1.06 5.42 11.26
C ARG A 179 -0.08 6.16 12.14
N LEU A 180 0.68 5.41 12.93
CA LEU A 180 1.70 5.96 13.81
C LEU A 180 3.04 5.31 13.49
N SER A 181 4.12 6.07 13.68
CA SER A 181 5.48 5.57 13.63
C SER A 181 6.14 5.75 15.00
N ILE A 182 6.86 4.74 15.47
CA ILE A 182 7.61 4.83 16.72
C ILE A 182 9.04 4.33 16.53
N ASN A 183 10.00 5.12 17.01
CA ASN A 183 11.39 4.73 17.07
C ASN A 183 11.64 3.96 18.35
N THR A 184 12.14 2.74 18.22
CA THR A 184 12.53 1.86 19.31
C THR A 184 14.04 1.66 19.29
N TYR A 185 14.68 1.79 20.43
CA TYR A 185 16.12 1.63 20.57
C TYR A 185 16.43 0.45 21.47
N GLU A 186 17.47 -0.30 21.13
CA GLU A 186 17.87 -1.47 21.89
C GLU A 186 18.09 -1.13 23.36
N GLY A 187 17.55 -1.99 24.22
CA GLY A 187 17.66 -1.84 25.67
C GLY A 187 16.79 -0.75 26.28
N LYS A 188 15.97 -0.04 25.48
CA LYS A 188 15.15 1.10 25.95
C LYS A 188 13.66 0.92 25.63
N PRO A 189 12.76 1.23 26.58
CA PRO A 189 11.33 1.30 26.29
C PRO A 189 10.96 2.59 25.54
N SER A 190 10.07 2.48 24.55
CA SER A 190 9.49 3.58 23.79
C SER A 190 7.96 3.48 23.80
N TRP A 191 7.25 4.55 24.16
CA TRP A 191 5.78 4.60 24.19
C TRP A 191 5.18 5.87 23.56
N ILE A 192 6.03 6.76 23.04
CA ILE A 192 5.61 7.98 22.35
C ILE A 192 5.79 7.72 20.86
N ALA A 193 4.67 7.60 20.15
CA ALA A 193 4.64 7.48 18.70
C ALA A 193 4.40 8.83 18.04
N THR A 194 4.52 8.87 16.73
CA THR A 194 4.38 10.07 15.91
C THR A 194 3.37 9.81 14.80
N ASP A 195 2.41 10.72 14.59
CA ASP A 195 1.46 10.63 13.48
C ASP A 195 2.04 11.15 12.14
N VAL A 196 1.24 11.15 11.09
CA VAL A 196 1.64 11.62 9.74
C VAL A 196 2.00 13.12 9.73
N GLN A 197 1.41 13.91 10.63
CA GLN A 197 1.65 15.35 10.80
C GLN A 197 2.80 15.64 11.76
N LYS A 198 3.50 14.61 12.25
CA LYS A 198 4.58 14.69 13.24
C LYS A 198 4.15 15.08 14.65
N ASN A 199 2.86 14.99 14.98
CA ASN A 199 2.41 15.18 16.35
C ASN A 199 2.75 13.94 17.18
N GLN A 200 3.10 14.17 18.44
CA GLN A 200 3.38 13.09 19.39
C GLN A 200 2.06 12.50 19.92
N VAL A 201 1.99 11.18 19.97
CA VAL A 201 0.85 10.41 20.46
C VAL A 201 1.35 9.41 21.50
N GLU A 202 0.85 9.51 22.72
CA GLU A 202 1.17 8.55 23.79
C GLU A 202 0.38 7.25 23.57
N LEU A 203 1.10 6.11 23.57
CA LEU A 203 0.49 4.80 23.44
C LEU A 203 0.07 4.23 24.81
N PRO A 204 -0.98 3.39 24.87
CA PRO A 204 -1.40 2.72 26.09
C PRO A 204 -0.53 1.50 26.47
N PHE A 205 0.62 1.33 25.81
CA PHE A 205 1.64 0.30 26.02
C PHE A 205 2.99 0.81 25.49
N ALA A 206 4.09 0.19 25.89
CA ALA A 206 5.43 0.51 25.40
C ALA A 206 6.01 -0.64 24.58
N PHE A 207 6.97 -0.31 23.72
CA PHE A 207 7.81 -1.28 23.03
C PHE A 207 9.20 -1.27 23.64
N TYR A 208 9.75 -2.44 23.89
CA TYR A 208 11.14 -2.62 24.30
C TYR A 208 11.84 -3.41 23.21
N LEU A 209 12.82 -2.80 22.54
CA LEU A 209 13.63 -3.50 21.54
C LEU A 209 14.71 -4.29 22.27
N LYS A 210 14.70 -5.61 22.12
CA LYS A 210 15.79 -6.45 22.63
C LYS A 210 16.96 -6.45 21.66
N ASP A 211 16.67 -6.69 20.39
CA ASP A 211 17.67 -6.86 19.35
C ASP A 211 17.04 -6.58 17.98
N PHE A 212 17.80 -5.93 17.11
CA PHE A 212 17.46 -5.75 15.72
C PHE A 212 18.41 -6.58 14.83
N VAL A 213 17.84 -7.53 14.09
CA VAL A 213 18.60 -8.51 13.33
C VAL A 213 18.44 -8.27 11.84
N ILE A 214 19.56 -8.18 11.12
CA ILE A 214 19.62 -8.16 9.65
C ILE A 214 20.34 -9.41 9.16
N ASP A 215 19.71 -10.10 8.21
CA ASP A 215 20.39 -11.07 7.35
C ASP A 215 20.77 -10.38 6.04
N GLU A 216 22.04 -10.48 5.66
CA GLU A 216 22.60 -9.91 4.43
C GLU A 216 22.94 -11.02 3.43
N TYR A 217 22.86 -10.73 2.13
CA TYR A 217 23.54 -11.52 1.12
C TYR A 217 25.04 -11.26 1.17
N PRO A 218 25.89 -12.24 0.76
CA PRO A 218 27.27 -11.93 0.46
C PRO A 218 27.38 -10.74 -0.49
N PRO A 219 28.38 -9.86 -0.32
CA PRO A 219 28.59 -8.77 -1.25
C PRO A 219 28.93 -9.29 -2.64
N LYS A 220 28.78 -8.45 -3.65
CA LYS A 220 29.07 -8.80 -5.04
C LYS A 220 30.45 -8.31 -5.46
N LEU A 221 31.12 -9.09 -6.29
CA LEU A 221 32.39 -8.73 -6.89
C LEU A 221 32.15 -7.96 -8.19
N ALA A 222 32.84 -6.83 -8.36
CA ALA A 222 32.73 -6.00 -9.55
C ALA A 222 34.09 -5.51 -10.04
N LEU A 223 34.19 -5.32 -11.35
CA LEU A 223 35.32 -4.66 -12.01
C LEU A 223 34.92 -3.22 -12.29
N ILE A 224 35.69 -2.25 -11.83
CA ILE A 224 35.48 -0.83 -12.08
C ILE A 224 36.51 -0.32 -13.08
N ASP A 225 36.04 0.50 -14.03
CA ASP A 225 36.92 1.33 -14.86
C ASP A 225 37.28 2.60 -14.07
N ASN A 226 38.55 2.76 -13.74
CA ASN A 226 39.07 3.84 -12.91
C ASN A 226 38.96 5.22 -13.59
N ILE A 227 38.80 5.27 -14.92
CA ILE A 227 38.69 6.51 -15.69
C ILE A 227 37.25 7.02 -15.65
N THR A 228 36.28 6.12 -15.86
CA THR A 228 34.85 6.50 -15.89
C THR A 228 34.19 6.42 -14.51
N GLY A 229 34.78 5.68 -13.57
CA GLY A 229 34.20 5.39 -12.26
C GLY A 229 33.00 4.45 -12.31
N THR A 230 32.74 3.82 -13.46
CA THR A 230 31.57 2.95 -13.66
C THR A 230 31.95 1.49 -13.54
N ILE A 231 30.97 0.68 -13.11
CA ILE A 231 31.08 -0.77 -13.14
C ILE A 231 31.16 -1.20 -14.60
N VAL A 232 32.23 -1.93 -14.95
CA VAL A 232 32.40 -2.52 -16.27
C VAL A 232 31.29 -3.52 -16.50
N HIS A 233 30.50 -3.29 -17.56
CA HIS A 233 29.34 -4.09 -17.87
C HIS A 233 29.68 -5.58 -17.95
N ASN A 234 29.02 -6.41 -17.14
CA ASN A 234 29.17 -7.87 -17.15
C ASN A 234 28.28 -8.51 -18.24
N ASN A 235 28.28 -7.97 -19.46
CA ASN A 235 27.53 -8.49 -20.61
C ASN A 235 26.03 -8.84 -20.31
N GLY A 236 25.35 -8.03 -19.50
CA GLY A 236 23.95 -8.24 -19.13
C GLY A 236 23.69 -9.30 -18.04
N LYS A 237 24.76 -9.86 -17.43
CA LYS A 237 24.66 -10.75 -16.25
C LYS A 237 24.72 -9.96 -14.95
N ASN A 238 24.05 -10.48 -13.91
CA ASN A 238 24.22 -10.00 -12.55
C ASN A 238 25.68 -10.13 -12.09
N LEU A 239 26.11 -9.27 -11.17
CA LEU A 239 27.42 -9.39 -10.53
C LEU A 239 27.49 -10.69 -9.71
N TYR A 240 28.69 -11.26 -9.62
CA TYR A 240 28.93 -12.51 -8.88
C TYR A 240 28.96 -12.25 -7.39
N LEU A 241 28.32 -13.10 -6.59
CA LEU A 241 28.44 -13.07 -5.13
C LEU A 241 29.86 -13.47 -4.73
N VAL A 242 30.41 -12.90 -3.67
CA VAL A 242 31.72 -13.29 -3.17
C VAL A 242 31.58 -14.53 -2.30
N GLU A 243 32.06 -15.66 -2.80
CA GLU A 243 32.03 -16.95 -2.10
C GLU A 243 33.42 -17.59 -2.11
N LYS A 244 33.85 -18.12 -0.97
CA LYS A 244 35.18 -18.72 -0.83
C LYS A 244 35.32 -19.96 -1.72
N GLY A 245 36.41 -20.02 -2.49
CA GLY A 245 36.74 -21.14 -3.37
C GLY A 245 36.28 -20.96 -4.81
N GLU A 246 35.37 -20.01 -5.06
CA GLU A 246 34.84 -19.73 -6.39
C GLU A 246 35.83 -18.95 -7.26
N THR A 247 35.72 -19.17 -8.57
CA THR A 247 36.49 -18.46 -9.60
C THR A 247 35.54 -17.77 -10.58
N TYR A 248 35.74 -16.49 -10.78
CA TYR A 248 34.94 -15.65 -11.67
C TYR A 248 35.79 -15.08 -12.79
N TYR A 249 35.16 -14.78 -13.92
CA TYR A 249 35.83 -14.21 -15.10
C TYR A 249 35.23 -12.85 -15.43
N PHE A 250 36.11 -11.84 -15.50
CA PHE A 250 35.76 -10.46 -15.88
C PHE A 250 36.65 -10.02 -17.03
N GLN A 251 36.09 -9.90 -18.23
CA GLN A 251 36.88 -9.65 -19.45
C GLN A 251 38.07 -10.63 -19.55
N ASN A 252 39.30 -10.12 -19.42
CA ASN A 252 40.56 -10.87 -19.53
C ASN A 252 41.15 -11.24 -18.16
N PHE A 253 40.37 -11.10 -17.07
CA PHE A 253 40.81 -11.41 -15.71
C PHE A 253 40.09 -12.64 -15.16
N GLU A 254 40.88 -13.60 -14.69
CA GLU A 254 40.43 -14.69 -13.84
C GLU A 254 40.61 -14.28 -12.38
N VAL A 255 39.53 -14.31 -11.60
CA VAL A 255 39.51 -13.86 -10.21
C VAL A 255 39.09 -15.00 -9.32
N LYS A 256 40.01 -15.49 -8.50
CA LYS A 256 39.74 -16.55 -7.52
C LYS A 256 39.57 -15.97 -6.13
N VAL A 257 38.46 -16.28 -5.47
CA VAL A 257 38.23 -15.90 -4.06
C VAL A 257 38.89 -16.94 -3.16
N ILE A 258 40.04 -16.58 -2.61
CA ILE A 258 40.85 -17.47 -1.75
C ILE A 258 40.22 -17.63 -0.37
N ASP A 259 39.72 -16.52 0.17
CA ASP A 259 39.06 -16.51 1.48
C ASP A 259 37.99 -15.42 1.54
N PHE A 260 36.98 -15.62 2.38
CA PHE A 260 35.91 -14.65 2.61
C PHE A 260 35.53 -14.63 4.09
N LEU A 261 35.54 -13.42 4.65
CA LEU A 261 35.17 -13.14 6.03
C LEU A 261 33.96 -12.23 6.01
N ALA A 262 32.81 -12.68 6.54
CA ALA A 262 31.57 -11.89 6.56
C ALA A 262 31.64 -10.67 7.49
N SER A 263 32.57 -10.69 8.43
CA SER A 263 32.84 -9.63 9.40
C SER A 263 34.32 -9.65 9.73
N ALA A 264 35.04 -8.59 9.38
CA ALA A 264 36.49 -8.57 9.41
C ALA A 264 37.06 -7.24 9.92
N GLY A 265 38.23 -7.32 10.55
CA GLY A 265 39.02 -6.17 10.99
C GLY A 265 40.40 -6.21 10.34
N ARG A 266 40.88 -5.05 9.90
CA ARG A 266 42.21 -4.90 9.31
C ARG A 266 43.26 -4.75 10.41
N ILE A 267 44.28 -5.61 10.36
CA ILE A 267 45.48 -5.50 11.20
C ILE A 267 46.70 -5.59 10.28
N GLY A 268 47.37 -4.45 10.08
CA GLY A 268 48.41 -4.33 9.05
C GLY A 268 47.82 -4.53 7.65
N GLU A 269 48.40 -5.45 6.87
CA GLU A 269 47.98 -5.77 5.49
C GLU A 269 47.07 -7.01 5.40
N ARG A 270 46.49 -7.45 6.53
CA ARG A 270 45.64 -8.64 6.58
C ARG A 270 44.34 -8.35 7.29
N TYR A 271 43.33 -9.13 6.92
CA TYR A 271 42.05 -9.14 7.60
C TYR A 271 41.91 -10.40 8.45
N TYR A 272 41.29 -10.23 9.61
CA TYR A 272 40.97 -11.30 10.55
C TYR A 272 39.48 -11.26 10.88
N PRO A 273 38.86 -12.41 11.18
CA PRO A 273 37.47 -12.43 11.61
C PRO A 273 37.35 -11.71 12.95
N VAL A 274 36.47 -10.71 13.00
CA VAL A 274 36.14 -9.98 14.23
C VAL A 274 34.63 -9.79 14.29
N ASN A 275 34.11 -9.52 15.48
CA ASN A 275 32.69 -9.22 15.69
C ASN A 275 32.56 -7.87 16.41
N GLU A 276 33.02 -6.82 15.74
CA GLU A 276 33.02 -5.46 16.28
C GLU A 276 32.00 -4.59 15.55
N LEU A 277 31.61 -3.49 16.18
CA LEU A 277 30.68 -2.54 15.57
C LEU A 277 31.30 -1.94 14.30
N GLY A 278 30.66 -2.18 13.17
CA GLY A 278 31.12 -1.71 11.86
C GLY A 278 32.23 -2.55 11.24
N SER A 279 32.48 -3.80 11.63
CA SER A 279 33.44 -4.67 10.95
C SER A 279 32.90 -5.22 9.60
N PRO A 280 33.31 -4.65 8.45
CA PRO A 280 32.73 -5.03 7.15
C PRO A 280 33.20 -6.43 6.71
N PRO A 281 32.53 -7.03 5.72
CA PRO A 281 33.08 -8.20 5.07
C PRO A 281 34.38 -7.85 4.34
N ALA A 282 35.28 -8.83 4.27
CA ALA A 282 36.52 -8.74 3.51
C ALA A 282 36.79 -10.06 2.78
N ALA A 283 37.40 -9.97 1.60
CA ALA A 283 37.74 -11.13 0.79
C ALA A 283 39.19 -11.08 0.34
N LYS A 284 39.88 -12.21 0.45
CA LYS A 284 41.21 -12.36 -0.17
C LYS A 284 41.01 -12.87 -1.59
N ILE A 285 41.45 -12.09 -2.57
CA ILE A 285 41.32 -12.43 -3.98
C ILE A 285 42.69 -12.60 -4.63
N LEU A 286 42.75 -13.49 -5.61
CA LEU A 286 43.86 -13.65 -6.53
C LEU A 286 43.35 -13.34 -7.94
N VAL A 287 43.92 -12.32 -8.57
CA VAL A 287 43.56 -11.88 -9.92
C VAL A 287 44.69 -12.25 -10.87
N LYS A 288 44.39 -13.06 -11.88
CA LYS A 288 45.29 -13.40 -12.97
C LYS A 288 44.83 -12.70 -14.25
N ASN A 289 45.71 -11.90 -14.86
CA ASN A 289 45.50 -11.41 -16.22
C ASN A 289 45.86 -12.52 -17.21
N ILE A 290 44.89 -12.92 -18.04
CA ILE A 290 45.03 -14.03 -18.99
C ILE A 290 45.96 -13.67 -20.15
N GLU A 291 46.05 -12.39 -20.53
CA GLU A 291 46.88 -11.94 -21.66
C GLU A 291 48.35 -11.79 -21.30
N THR A 292 48.64 -11.31 -20.08
CA THR A 292 50.01 -11.02 -19.65
C THR A 292 50.57 -12.04 -18.66
N ASP A 293 49.78 -13.03 -18.26
CA ASP A 293 50.05 -13.98 -17.16
C ASP A 293 50.45 -13.29 -15.83
N SER A 294 50.08 -12.02 -15.63
CA SER A 294 50.40 -11.30 -14.39
C SER A 294 49.42 -11.69 -13.29
N ILE A 295 49.95 -11.92 -12.09
CA ILE A 295 49.16 -12.31 -10.91
C ILE A 295 49.30 -11.25 -9.83
N LYS A 296 48.18 -10.84 -9.26
CA LYS A 296 48.13 -9.98 -8.07
C LYS A 296 47.22 -10.63 -7.03
N ASP A 297 47.63 -10.61 -5.78
CA ASP A 297 46.78 -10.98 -4.65
C ASP A 297 46.65 -9.81 -3.67
N ALA A 298 45.45 -9.62 -3.14
CA ALA A 298 45.18 -8.64 -2.10
C ALA A 298 43.90 -8.98 -1.34
N TRP A 299 43.75 -8.34 -0.19
CA TRP A 299 42.45 -8.23 0.45
C TRP A 299 41.67 -7.06 -0.16
N ILE A 300 40.37 -7.26 -0.32
CA ILE A 300 39.41 -6.20 -0.65
C ILE A 300 38.30 -6.20 0.41
N SER A 301 37.71 -5.03 0.65
CA SER A 301 36.69 -4.83 1.68
C SER A 301 35.63 -3.87 1.17
N SER A 302 34.36 -4.14 1.53
CA SER A 302 33.25 -3.24 1.19
C SER A 302 33.27 -1.95 2.02
N GLY A 303 34.10 -1.86 3.05
CA GLY A 303 34.07 -0.78 4.02
C GLY A 303 32.77 -0.74 4.82
N SER A 304 32.72 0.18 5.78
CA SER A 304 31.55 0.44 6.64
C SER A 304 31.54 1.90 7.09
N PHE A 305 30.66 2.25 8.03
CA PHE A 305 30.68 3.55 8.69
C PHE A 305 31.93 3.78 9.57
N SER A 306 32.66 2.72 9.95
CA SER A 306 33.85 2.79 10.83
C SER A 306 35.15 2.31 10.20
N GLN A 307 35.09 1.60 9.06
CA GLN A 307 36.27 1.12 8.35
C GLN A 307 36.27 1.58 6.88
N PRO A 308 37.43 1.98 6.34
CA PRO A 308 37.52 2.44 4.96
C PRO A 308 37.25 1.30 3.98
N TYR A 309 36.79 1.71 2.81
CA TYR A 309 36.67 0.87 1.63
C TYR A 309 38.06 0.44 1.11
N GLU A 310 38.22 -0.81 0.66
CA GLU A 310 39.49 -1.30 0.11
C GLU A 310 39.30 -2.06 -1.21
N SER A 311 40.02 -1.63 -2.23
CA SER A 311 40.02 -2.21 -3.57
C SER A 311 41.40 -2.68 -4.02
N LEU A 312 41.42 -3.57 -5.00
CA LEU A 312 42.65 -4.00 -5.67
C LEU A 312 42.78 -3.27 -7.01
N LYS A 313 43.73 -2.33 -7.10
CA LYS A 313 44.09 -1.70 -8.37
C LYS A 313 44.85 -2.71 -9.25
N ILE A 314 44.16 -3.26 -10.25
CA ILE A 314 44.74 -4.24 -11.20
C ILE A 314 45.65 -3.51 -12.18
N SER A 315 45.19 -2.39 -12.75
CA SER A 315 45.94 -1.53 -13.67
C SER A 315 45.51 -0.07 -13.50
N ASP A 316 46.08 0.85 -14.29
CA ASP A 316 45.60 2.24 -14.29
C ASP A 316 44.14 2.34 -14.77
N LYS A 317 43.71 1.42 -15.64
CA LYS A 317 42.34 1.38 -16.13
C LYS A 317 41.37 0.64 -15.21
N TYR A 318 41.80 -0.42 -14.51
CA TYR A 318 40.86 -1.29 -13.81
C TYR A 318 41.19 -1.53 -12.33
N SER A 319 40.14 -1.60 -11.51
CA SER A 319 40.20 -2.05 -10.12
C SER A 319 39.15 -3.12 -9.83
N MET A 320 39.49 -4.09 -9.00
CA MET A 320 38.55 -5.05 -8.45
C MET A 320 37.99 -4.53 -7.14
N VAL A 321 36.68 -4.62 -7.00
CA VAL A 321 35.91 -4.05 -5.90
C VAL A 321 34.88 -5.03 -5.39
N MET A 322 34.54 -4.89 -4.11
CA MET A 322 33.40 -5.55 -3.50
C MET A 322 32.30 -4.52 -3.25
N THR A 323 31.04 -4.86 -3.55
CA THR A 323 29.89 -4.01 -3.23
C THR A 323 29.58 -4.07 -1.73
N ILE A 324 28.74 -3.14 -1.25
CA ILE A 324 28.12 -3.28 0.07
C ILE A 324 27.15 -4.47 0.03
N PRO A 325 27.09 -5.31 1.09
CA PRO A 325 26.09 -6.37 1.22
C PRO A 325 24.66 -5.85 1.07
N GLU A 326 23.82 -6.58 0.35
CA GLU A 326 22.41 -6.27 0.20
C GLU A 326 21.60 -6.94 1.31
N VAL A 327 20.64 -6.22 1.91
CA VAL A 327 19.75 -6.77 2.94
C VAL A 327 18.84 -7.84 2.33
N LYS A 328 18.88 -9.04 2.91
CA LYS A 328 18.02 -10.17 2.55
C LYS A 328 16.69 -10.12 3.29
N LYS A 329 16.76 -9.91 4.61
CA LYS A 329 15.61 -9.67 5.48
C LYS A 329 16.08 -9.02 6.77
N PHE A 330 15.15 -8.39 7.47
CA PHE A 330 15.41 -7.85 8.81
C PHE A 330 14.21 -8.08 9.72
N SER A 331 14.48 -8.10 11.02
CA SER A 331 13.47 -8.33 12.04
C SER A 331 13.84 -7.67 13.35
N SER A 332 12.82 -7.37 14.15
CA SER A 332 12.99 -6.79 15.48
C SER A 332 12.45 -7.75 16.54
N ASP A 333 13.31 -8.24 17.44
CA ASP A 333 12.85 -8.93 18.65
C ASP A 333 12.43 -7.86 19.66
N ILE A 334 11.13 -7.81 19.92
CA ILE A 334 10.54 -6.80 20.78
C ILE A 334 9.75 -7.45 21.91
N ASP A 335 9.60 -6.70 22.99
CA ASP A 335 8.53 -6.91 23.94
C ASP A 335 7.55 -5.76 23.93
N ILE A 336 6.28 -6.11 24.02
CA ILE A 336 5.20 -5.16 24.28
C ILE A 336 4.97 -5.16 25.79
N LEU A 337 5.17 -4.00 26.41
CA LEU A 337 5.01 -3.77 27.83
C LEU A 337 3.68 -3.08 28.09
N THR A 338 2.85 -3.70 28.91
CA THR A 338 1.53 -3.17 29.26
C THR A 338 1.56 -2.39 30.57
N LYS A 339 0.58 -1.50 30.79
CA LYS A 339 0.45 -0.79 32.08
C LYS A 339 0.14 -1.75 33.23
N GLU A 340 -0.42 -2.91 32.91
CA GLU A 340 -0.75 -4.00 33.83
C GLU A 340 0.50 -4.83 34.24
N GLY A 341 1.67 -4.57 33.65
CA GLY A 341 2.93 -5.26 33.96
C GLY A 341 3.19 -6.52 33.12
N GLU A 342 2.30 -6.87 32.20
CA GLU A 342 2.54 -7.98 31.26
C GLU A 342 3.61 -7.61 30.23
N ARG A 343 4.47 -8.58 29.91
CA ARG A 343 5.52 -8.50 28.89
C ARG A 343 5.24 -9.55 27.81
N ILE A 344 4.85 -9.09 26.62
CA ILE A 344 4.50 -9.97 25.50
C ILE A 344 5.65 -9.93 24.49
N SER A 345 6.41 -11.01 24.41
CA SER A 345 7.52 -11.13 23.48
C SER A 345 7.04 -11.54 22.08
N THR A 346 7.55 -10.87 21.05
CA THR A 346 7.31 -11.25 19.65
C THR A 346 8.47 -10.80 18.77
N VAL A 347 8.65 -11.47 17.64
CA VAL A 347 9.55 -11.03 16.58
C VAL A 347 8.73 -10.39 15.46
N LEU A 348 9.06 -9.16 15.10
CA LEU A 348 8.46 -8.46 13.97
C LEU A 348 9.33 -8.66 12.74
N GLU A 349 8.81 -9.40 11.77
CA GLU A 349 9.46 -9.58 10.46
C GLU A 349 8.80 -8.68 9.41
N VAL A 350 9.55 -8.35 8.36
CA VAL A 350 9.02 -7.63 7.19
C VAL A 350 7.76 -8.33 6.66
N ASN A 351 6.70 -7.56 6.40
CA ASN A 351 5.40 -8.02 5.90
C ASN A 351 4.61 -8.99 6.81
N LYS A 352 5.06 -9.28 8.03
CA LYS A 352 4.33 -10.10 9.01
C LYS A 352 3.92 -9.26 10.23
N PRO A 353 2.73 -8.61 10.19
CA PRO A 353 2.31 -7.76 11.31
C PRO A 353 1.92 -8.56 12.55
N PHE A 354 2.29 -8.05 13.71
CA PHE A 354 1.74 -8.50 14.99
C PHE A 354 0.50 -7.70 15.36
N LYS A 355 -0.55 -8.36 15.87
CA LYS A 355 -1.81 -7.68 16.24
C LYS A 355 -1.89 -7.51 17.75
N PHE A 356 -2.05 -6.28 18.22
CA PHE A 356 -2.19 -5.99 19.65
C PHE A 356 -3.07 -4.76 19.91
N LYS A 357 -4.02 -4.87 20.86
CA LYS A 357 -4.97 -3.80 21.25
C LYS A 357 -5.58 -3.00 20.07
N GLY A 358 -5.89 -3.68 18.96
CA GLY A 358 -6.48 -3.08 17.75
C GLY A 358 -5.49 -2.51 16.74
N TYR A 359 -4.19 -2.49 17.06
CA TYR A 359 -3.12 -2.13 16.14
C TYR A 359 -2.57 -3.36 15.42
N LYS A 360 -2.26 -3.20 14.14
CA LYS A 360 -1.29 -4.04 13.42
C LYS A 360 0.06 -3.33 13.51
N ILE A 361 1.05 -4.03 14.03
CA ILE A 361 2.39 -3.50 14.29
C ILE A 361 3.31 -4.13 13.26
N TYR A 362 3.94 -3.29 12.46
CA TYR A 362 4.84 -3.68 11.38
C TYR A 362 6.26 -3.22 11.72
N GLN A 363 7.24 -4.03 11.34
CA GLN A 363 8.61 -3.55 11.24
C GLN A 363 8.73 -2.71 9.97
N LEU A 364 8.97 -1.40 10.12
CA LEU A 364 8.96 -0.41 9.04
C LEU A 364 10.35 -0.14 8.49
N SER A 365 11.30 0.19 9.38
CA SER A 365 12.65 0.61 8.98
C SER A 365 13.66 0.45 10.12
N TYR A 366 14.91 0.85 9.86
CA TYR A 366 16.04 0.88 10.77
C TYR A 366 17.01 2.01 10.35
N ASP A 367 18.16 2.15 11.01
CA ASP A 367 19.21 3.06 10.55
C ASP A 367 20.04 2.44 9.42
N ASP A 368 19.70 2.79 8.17
CA ASP A 368 20.37 2.31 6.97
C ASP A 368 21.89 2.58 6.94
N LYS A 369 22.37 3.65 7.61
CA LYS A 369 23.81 3.95 7.65
C LYS A 369 24.57 2.97 8.54
N MET A 370 23.91 2.48 9.59
CA MET A 370 24.46 1.48 10.49
C MET A 370 24.23 0.06 9.98
N GLY A 371 23.28 -0.18 9.06
CA GLY A 371 23.04 -1.51 8.50
C GLY A 371 22.74 -2.54 9.60
N LYS A 372 23.40 -3.70 9.55
CA LYS A 372 23.27 -4.75 10.57
C LYS A 372 23.73 -4.37 11.99
N TRP A 373 24.39 -3.21 12.14
CA TRP A 373 24.79 -2.66 13.44
C TRP A 373 23.79 -1.63 13.98
N SER A 374 22.64 -1.47 13.33
CA SER A 374 21.61 -0.54 13.79
C SER A 374 21.04 -1.00 15.12
N ASN A 375 21.03 -0.10 16.10
CA ASN A 375 20.32 -0.28 17.36
C ASN A 375 18.91 0.34 17.35
N LEU A 376 18.44 0.77 16.17
CA LEU A 376 17.17 1.44 15.94
C LEU A 376 16.27 0.55 15.11
N SER A 377 15.07 0.29 15.61
CA SER A 377 13.97 -0.24 14.82
C SER A 377 12.81 0.76 14.81
N VAL A 378 12.35 1.10 13.62
CA VAL A 378 11.17 1.95 13.40
C VAL A 378 9.98 1.04 13.20
N LEU A 379 8.97 1.14 14.06
CA LEU A 379 7.75 0.35 13.99
C LEU A 379 6.60 1.21 13.45
N GLU A 380 5.81 0.67 12.51
CA GLU A 380 4.54 1.29 12.09
C GLU A 380 3.37 0.62 12.83
N LEU A 381 2.52 1.42 13.45
CA LEU A 381 1.27 0.98 14.04
C LEU A 381 0.11 1.45 13.18
N VAL A 382 -0.68 0.51 12.67
CA VAL A 382 -1.87 0.78 11.88
C VAL A 382 -3.11 0.28 12.59
N ARG A 383 -4.05 1.17 12.90
CA ARG A 383 -5.36 0.83 13.46
C ARG A 383 -6.44 1.29 12.51
N ASP A 384 -7.23 0.33 12.02
CA ASP A 384 -8.38 0.55 11.16
C ASP A 384 -9.57 -0.27 11.68
N PRO A 385 -10.50 0.36 12.43
CA PRO A 385 -11.70 -0.31 12.94
C PRO A 385 -12.71 -0.71 11.86
N TRP A 386 -12.62 -0.13 10.65
CA TRP A 386 -13.58 -0.33 9.56
C TRP A 386 -13.15 -1.42 8.58
N LEU A 387 -11.87 -1.78 8.58
CA LEU A 387 -11.34 -2.86 7.75
C LEU A 387 -12.12 -4.18 7.85
N PRO A 388 -12.60 -4.65 9.03
CA PRO A 388 -13.46 -5.82 9.11
C PRO A 388 -14.78 -5.67 8.35
N VAL A 389 -15.39 -4.47 8.37
CA VAL A 389 -16.64 -4.20 7.63
C VAL A 389 -16.40 -4.24 6.12
N ILE A 390 -15.26 -3.71 5.66
CA ILE A 390 -14.84 -3.81 4.27
C ILE A 390 -14.70 -5.28 3.86
N TYR A 391 -14.02 -6.10 4.67
CA TYR A 391 -13.87 -7.53 4.39
C TYR A 391 -15.21 -8.27 4.38
N ILE A 392 -16.12 -7.98 5.31
CA ILE A 392 -17.48 -8.53 5.28
C ILE A 392 -18.14 -8.19 3.94
N GLY A 393 -18.05 -6.93 3.49
CA GLY A 393 -18.58 -6.51 2.21
C GLY A 393 -17.99 -7.29 1.02
N ILE A 394 -16.68 -7.48 0.99
CA ILE A 394 -15.97 -8.25 -0.05
C ILE A 394 -16.41 -9.72 -0.05
N PHE A 395 -16.43 -10.38 1.11
CA PHE A 395 -16.84 -11.78 1.21
C PHE A 395 -18.32 -11.96 0.86
N MET A 396 -19.19 -10.99 1.17
CA MET A 396 -20.59 -11.00 0.72
C MET A 396 -20.69 -10.94 -0.80
N MET A 397 -19.91 -10.08 -1.48
CA MET A 397 -19.90 -10.04 -2.95
C MET A 397 -19.41 -11.37 -3.55
N ILE A 398 -18.34 -11.96 -3.02
CA ILE A 398 -17.83 -13.26 -3.46
C ILE A 398 -18.91 -14.34 -3.30
N ALA A 399 -19.52 -14.43 -2.11
CA ALA A 399 -20.61 -15.38 -1.86
C ALA A 399 -21.81 -15.15 -2.80
N GLY A 400 -22.15 -13.88 -3.06
CA GLY A 400 -23.21 -13.50 -3.98
C GLY A 400 -22.92 -13.92 -5.42
N ALA A 401 -21.69 -13.72 -5.90
CA ALA A 401 -21.25 -14.15 -7.23
C ALA A 401 -21.28 -15.68 -7.39
N ILE A 402 -20.77 -16.42 -6.40
CA ILE A 402 -20.82 -17.89 -6.37
C ILE A 402 -22.28 -18.39 -6.42
N TYR A 403 -23.16 -17.77 -5.63
CA TYR A 403 -24.58 -18.13 -5.60
C TYR A 403 -25.27 -17.91 -6.95
N MET A 404 -25.03 -16.76 -7.60
CA MET A 404 -25.62 -16.48 -8.92
C MET A 404 -25.13 -17.46 -9.98
N PHE A 405 -23.83 -17.80 -9.96
CA PHE A 405 -23.28 -18.79 -10.89
C PHE A 405 -23.91 -20.18 -10.70
N TRP A 406 -24.05 -20.62 -9.45
CA TRP A 406 -24.68 -21.91 -9.14
C TRP A 406 -26.17 -21.96 -9.52
N MET A 407 -26.91 -20.89 -9.23
CA MET A 407 -28.33 -20.80 -9.58
C MET A 407 -28.55 -20.74 -11.10
N GLY A 408 -27.71 -20.00 -11.82
CA GLY A 408 -27.74 -19.95 -13.29
C GLY A 408 -27.58 -21.34 -13.90
N ASN A 409 -26.64 -22.13 -13.41
CA ASN A 409 -26.41 -23.51 -13.87
C ASN A 409 -27.59 -24.46 -13.57
N LYS A 410 -28.28 -24.29 -12.43
CA LYS A 410 -29.50 -25.09 -12.12
C LYS A 410 -30.65 -24.80 -13.08
N ILE A 411 -30.81 -23.56 -13.53
CA ILE A 411 -31.85 -23.18 -14.48
C ILE A 411 -31.57 -23.82 -15.85
N THR A 412 -30.32 -23.81 -16.31
CA THR A 412 -29.92 -24.42 -17.59
C THR A 412 -30.01 -25.94 -17.61
N LYS A 413 -29.89 -26.62 -16.46
CA LYS A 413 -30.05 -28.09 -16.38
C LYS A 413 -31.50 -28.58 -16.28
N ASN A 414 -32.43 -27.68 -15.94
CA ASN A 414 -33.86 -27.98 -15.80
C ASN A 414 -34.69 -27.48 -17.00
N GLN A 415 -34.02 -26.95 -18.03
CA GLN A 415 -34.54 -26.73 -19.38
C GLN A 415 -33.95 -27.80 -20.30
#